data_AF-A0A8S0FCY6-F1
#
_entry.id   AF-A0A8S0FCY6-F1
#
_cell.length_a   1.000
_cell.length_b   1.000
_cell.length_c   1.000
_cell.angle_alpha   90.00
_cell.angle_beta   90.00
_cell.angle_gamma   90.00
#
_symmetry.space_group_name_H-M   'P 1'
#
loop_
_entity.id
_entity.type
_entity.pdbx_description
1 polymer ?
#
loop_
_entity_poly.entity_id
_entity_poly.type
_entity_poly.pdbx_seq_one_letter_code
_entity_poly.pdbx_strand_id
1 'polypeptide(L)' 'MLSREDFYMIKQMRQQGAYIVDIAAQIGCSERTVRRYLKYPEPPARKTRHKICFNRLS' A
#
# COMPACT_ATOMS: atom_id res chain seq x y z
N MET A 1 -8.70 3.66 -3.37
CA MET A 1 -8.50 3.62 -1.91
C MET A 1 -7.92 2.24 -1.62
N LEU A 2 -6.78 2.14 -0.92
CA LEU A 2 -6.29 0.83 -0.50
C LEU A 2 -7.28 0.21 0.49
N SER A 3 -7.52 -1.07 0.31
CA SER A 3 -8.37 -1.88 1.18
C SER A 3 -7.67 -2.17 2.51
N ARG A 4 -8.45 -2.60 3.50
CA ARG A 4 -7.92 -3.09 4.78
C ARG A 4 -7.01 -4.31 4.57
N GLU A 5 -7.32 -5.16 3.60
CA GLU A 5 -6.48 -6.30 3.21
C GLU A 5 -5.12 -5.84 2.68
N ASP A 6 -5.08 -4.88 1.75
CA ASP A 6 -3.82 -4.32 1.23
C ASP A 6 -2.91 -3.80 2.35
N PHE A 7 -3.50 -3.16 3.38
CA PHE A 7 -2.74 -2.69 4.55
C PHE A 7 -2.01 -3.83 5.28
N TYR A 8 -2.69 -4.95 5.51
CA TYR A 8 -2.06 -6.11 6.15
C TYR A 8 -1.09 -6.82 5.21
N MET A 9 -1.38 -6.87 3.91
CA MET A 9 -0.50 -7.47 2.91
C MET A 9 0.83 -6.70 2.82
N ILE A 10 0.80 -5.36 2.84
CA ILE A 10 2.00 -4.51 2.92
C ILE A 10 2.86 -4.88 4.14
N LYS A 11 2.23 -5.01 5.31
CA LYS A 11 2.94 -5.33 6.55
C LYS A 11 3.55 -6.72 6.51
N GLN A 12 2.78 -7.71 6.07
CA GLN A 12 3.25 -9.09 5.97
C GLN A 12 4.43 -9.22 5.00
N MET A 13 4.31 -8.64 3.80
CA MET A 13 5.41 -8.68 2.82
C MET A 13 6.66 -7.97 3.33
N ARG A 14 6.50 -6.86 4.07
CA ARG A 14 7.66 -6.17 4.67
C ARG A 14 8.31 -7.02 5.77
N GLN A 15 7.53 -7.74 6.57
CA GLN A 15 8.06 -8.69 7.56
C GLN A 15 8.79 -9.86 6.90
N GLN A 16 8.35 -10.29 5.71
CA GLN A 16 9.02 -11.30 4.89
C GLN A 16 10.31 -10.77 4.21
N GLY A 17 10.64 -9.49 4.37
CA GLY A 17 11.84 -8.88 3.80
C GLY A 17 11.67 -8.34 2.37
N ALA A 18 10.45 -8.31 1.83
CA ALA A 18 10.21 -7.76 0.50
C ALA A 18 10.63 -6.28 0.41
N TYR A 19 11.11 -5.87 -0.77
CA TYR A 19 11.45 -4.48 -1.03
C TYR A 19 10.19 -3.64 -1.23
N ILE A 20 10.29 -2.35 -0.90
CA ILE A 20 9.17 -1.41 -0.99
C ILE A 20 8.65 -1.31 -2.43
N VAL A 21 9.56 -1.38 -3.42
CA VAL A 21 9.25 -1.34 -4.85
C VAL A 21 8.41 -2.55 -5.27
N ASP A 22 8.76 -3.75 -4.79
CA ASP A 22 8.02 -4.99 -5.11
C ASP A 22 6.62 -4.99 -4.50
N ILE A 23 6.52 -4.54 -3.24
CA ILE A 23 5.22 -4.41 -2.55
C ILE A 23 4.32 -3.40 -3.29
N ALA A 24 4.90 -2.28 -3.72
CA ALA A 24 4.22 -1.26 -4.51
C ALA A 24 3.72 -1.81 -5.85
N ALA A 25 4.57 -2.57 -6.56
CA ALA A 25 4.22 -3.22 -7.82
C ALA A 25 3.12 -4.27 -7.67
N GLN A 26 3.22 -5.13 -6.65
CA GLN A 26 2.25 -6.20 -6.38
C GLN A 26 0.85 -5.66 -6.05
N ILE A 27 0.79 -4.56 -5.28
CA ILE A 27 -0.49 -3.95 -4.86
C ILE A 27 -1.00 -2.93 -5.90
N GLY A 28 -0.13 -2.46 -6.79
CA GLY A 28 -0.47 -1.40 -7.75
C GLY A 28 -0.62 -0.03 -7.08
N CYS A 29 0.26 0.29 -6.14
CA CYS A 29 0.26 1.57 -5.42
C CYS A 29 1.64 2.24 -5.44
N SER A 30 1.71 3.52 -5.13
CA SER A 30 3.00 4.22 -5.06
C SER A 30 3.83 3.78 -3.85
N GLU A 31 5.16 3.76 -3.97
CA GLU A 31 6.06 3.50 -2.83
C GLU A 31 5.81 4.45 -1.65
N ARG A 32 5.41 5.70 -1.93
CA ARG A 32 5.02 6.68 -0.91
C ARG A 32 3.86 6.18 -0.06
N THR A 33 2.91 5.48 -0.65
CA THR A 33 1.80 4.83 0.05
C THR A 33 2.31 3.72 0.95
N VAL A 34 3.18 2.85 0.44
CA VAL A 34 3.78 1.74 1.21
C VAL A 34 4.55 2.27 2.42
N ARG A 35 5.46 3.25 2.24
CA ARG A 35 6.20 3.89 3.34
C ARG A 35 5.28 4.51 4.39
N ARG A 36 4.21 5.19 3.93
CA ARG A 36 3.22 5.79 4.82
C ARG A 36 2.47 4.73 5.63
N TYR A 37 2.10 3.60 5.01
CA TYR A 37 1.33 2.53 5.64
C TYR A 37 2.18 1.72 6.63
N LEU A 38 3.48 1.54 6.36
CA LEU A 38 4.41 0.92 7.30
C LEU A 38 4.58 1.75 8.59
N LYS A 39 4.43 3.08 8.52
CA LYS A 39 4.50 3.96 9.70
C LYS A 39 3.26 3.87 10.59
N TYR A 40 2.10 3.49 10.04
CA TYR A 40 0.86 3.47 10.81
C TYR A 40 0.67 2.12 11.52
N PRO A 41 0.29 2.14 12.83
CA PRO A 41 -0.02 0.91 13.54
C PRO A 41 -1.31 0.26 12.99
N GLU A 42 -2.28 1.08 12.55
CA GLU A 42 -3.61 0.65 12.16
C GLU A 42 -4.00 1.17 10.76
N PRO A 43 -4.90 0.48 10.05
CA PRO A 43 -5.37 0.93 8.74
C PRO A 43 -6.14 2.26 8.87
N PRO A 44 -5.95 3.21 7.94
CA PRO A 44 -6.65 4.49 8.01
C PRO A 44 -8.17 4.27 7.94
N ALA A 45 -8.89 4.77 8.95
CA ALA A 45 -10.35 4.75 8.99
C ALA A 45 -10.89 5.44 7.72
N ARG A 46 -11.74 4.73 6.96
CA ARG A 46 -12.25 5.11 5.64
C ARG A 46 -12.77 6.55 5.63
N LYS A 47 -11.95 7.51 5.20
CA LYS A 47 -12.43 8.79 4.68
C LYS A 47 -12.44 8.69 3.16
N THR A 48 -13.64 8.53 2.61
CA THR A 48 -13.91 8.53 1.17
C THR A 48 -13.34 9.82 0.59
N ARG A 49 -12.18 9.74 -0.07
CA ARG A 49 -11.71 10.77 -0.98
C ARG A 49 -11.22 10.11 -2.26
N HIS A 50 -11.65 10.74 -3.36
CA HIS A 50 -11.71 10.25 -4.72
C HIS A 50 -10.45 9.54 -5.24
N LYS A 51 -10.70 8.54 -6.08
CA LYS A 51 -9.72 7.74 -6.84
C LYS A 51 -8.54 8.58 -7.32
N ILE A 52 -7.33 8.15 -7.00
CA ILE A 52 -6.22 8.14 -7.95
C ILE A 52 -5.39 6.87 -7.69
N CYS A 53 -5.79 5.76 -8.31
CA CYS A 53 -4.83 4.71 -8.66
C CYS A 53 -4.25 5.17 -9.99
N PHE A 54 -3.11 5.88 -9.98
CA PHE A 54 -2.51 6.36 -11.22
C PHE A 54 -1.72 5.20 -11.85
N ASN A 55 -2.26 4.75 -12.98
CA ASN A 55 -1.65 4.08 -14.11
C ASN A 55 -0.56 3.01 -13.92
N ARG A 56 -0.96 1.81 -14.34
CA ARG A 56 -0.24 0.87 -15.20
C ARG A 56 0.56 1.59 -16.31
N LEU A 57 1.85 1.33 -16.39
CA LEU A 57 2.73 1.43 -17.57
C LEU A 57 3.54 0.12 -17.50
N SER A 58 3.20 -0.95 -18.25
CA SER A 58 3.43 -1.18 -19.69
C SER A 58 4.83 -0.77 -20.12
#